data_AF-A0A8C7ZX14-F1
#
_entry.id   AF-A0A8C7ZX14-F1
#
_cell.length_a   1.000
_cell.length_b   1.000
_cell.length_c   1.000
_cell.angle_alpha   90.00
_cell.angle_beta   90.00
_cell.angle_gamma   90.00
#
_symmetry.space_group_name_H-M   'P 1'
#
loop_
_entity.id
_entity.type
_entity.pdbx_description
1 polymer ?
#
loop_
_entity_poly.entity_id
_entity_poly.type
_entity_poly.pdbx_seq_one_letter_code
_entity_poly.pdbx_strand_id
1 'polypeptide(L)'
;LRNVFVQVSCTLPFPFFKEIFVPGNLISFFWCRPCEGQFSCKTMELVKHSGSCHCGAVRFEVWSSPDLHVFHCNCSICTKKQNHHFIVPKNNFKLLQGKENLTTYTFNTHAAKHTFCKNCGVQSFYTPRSNPDGYGVAPHCLDPGSVRSVTVEKFCGEKWEESMEAHKTIRDMSKPNEDVQQKE
;
A
#
# COMPACT_ATOMS: atom_id res chain seq x y z
N LEU A 1 -2.54 -31.88 -22.07
CA LEU A 1 -1.23 -32.46 -22.44
C LEU A 1 -0.23 -31.99 -21.38
N ARG A 2 0.51 -32.93 -20.79
CA ARG A 2 1.23 -32.79 -19.52
C ARG A 2 2.34 -31.74 -19.59
N ASN A 3 2.39 -30.83 -18.61
CA ASN A 3 3.55 -29.96 -18.40
C ASN A 3 4.72 -30.81 -17.91
N VAL A 4 5.81 -30.80 -18.68
CA VAL A 4 7.08 -31.47 -18.36
C VAL A 4 7.85 -30.56 -17.41
N PHE A 5 7.99 -30.99 -16.16
CA PHE A 5 8.97 -30.42 -15.23
C PHE A 5 10.35 -30.94 -15.60
N VAL A 6 11.26 -30.06 -16.02
CA VAL A 6 12.67 -30.40 -16.13
C VAL A 6 13.31 -30.08 -14.77
N GLN A 7 13.46 -31.10 -13.92
CA GLN A 7 14.33 -31.04 -12.75
C GLN A 7 15.78 -31.08 -13.24
N VAL A 8 16.48 -29.95 -13.16
CA VAL A 8 17.93 -29.93 -13.35
C VAL A 8 18.58 -30.13 -11.99
N SER A 9 18.90 -31.38 -11.67
CA SER A 9 19.68 -31.76 -10.50
C SER A 9 21.12 -31.28 -10.70
N CYS A 10 21.49 -30.19 -10.05
CA CYS A 10 22.85 -29.67 -10.12
C CYS A 10 23.72 -30.38 -9.07
N THR A 11 24.17 -31.59 -9.39
CA THR A 11 25.30 -32.20 -8.70
C THR A 11 26.53 -31.90 -9.55
N LEU A 12 27.37 -30.95 -9.14
CA LEU A 12 28.83 -30.99 -9.27
C LEU A 12 29.42 -29.71 -8.65
N PRO A 13 30.49 -29.83 -7.83
CA PRO A 13 31.23 -28.68 -7.31
C PRO A 13 32.27 -28.25 -8.36
N PHE A 14 32.60 -26.96 -8.38
CA PHE A 14 33.61 -26.28 -9.22
C PHE A 14 33.11 -25.62 -10.53
N PRO A 15 33.67 -24.44 -10.85
CA PRO A 15 33.12 -23.56 -11.88
C PRO A 15 33.51 -24.07 -13.27
N PHE A 16 32.51 -24.31 -14.11
CA PHE A 16 32.73 -24.49 -15.55
C PHE A 16 32.37 -23.18 -16.26
N PHE A 17 33.30 -22.67 -17.05
CA PHE A 17 33.05 -21.62 -18.02
C PHE A 17 32.04 -22.15 -19.03
N LYS A 18 30.88 -21.50 -19.16
CA LYS A 18 29.97 -21.74 -20.29
C LYS A 18 29.84 -20.45 -21.07
N GLU A 19 30.52 -20.39 -22.21
CA GLU A 19 30.18 -19.43 -23.25
C GLU A 19 28.81 -19.81 -23.80
N ILE A 20 27.82 -18.94 -23.62
CA ILE A 20 26.53 -19.07 -24.31
C ILE A 20 26.61 -18.17 -25.53
N PHE A 21 26.78 -18.78 -26.69
CA PHE A 21 26.71 -18.11 -27.98
C PHE A 21 25.23 -17.86 -28.33
N VAL A 22 24.80 -16.60 -28.32
CA VAL A 22 23.50 -16.18 -28.86
C VAL A 22 23.78 -15.44 -30.17
N PRO A 23 23.27 -15.89 -31.32
CA PRO A 23 23.45 -15.14 -32.56
C PRO A 23 22.54 -13.91 -32.52
N GLY A 24 23.15 -12.71 -32.42
CA GLY A 24 22.46 -11.43 -32.58
C GLY A 24 22.40 -10.57 -31.31
N ASN A 25 23.51 -9.87 -31.06
CA ASN A 25 23.66 -8.63 -30.29
C ASN A 25 23.62 -8.62 -28.74
N LEU A 26 24.69 -7.99 -28.24
CA LEU A 26 25.05 -7.47 -26.91
C LEU A 26 25.33 -8.44 -25.76
N ILE A 27 26.62 -8.47 -25.39
CA ILE A 27 27.20 -9.13 -24.22
C ILE A 27 26.79 -8.35 -22.97
N SER A 28 25.98 -8.93 -22.09
CA SER A 28 25.82 -8.45 -20.72
C SER A 28 26.56 -9.38 -19.76
N PHE A 29 27.64 -8.88 -19.15
CA PHE A 29 28.35 -9.57 -18.08
C PHE A 29 27.52 -9.52 -16.80
N PHE A 30 26.84 -10.61 -16.45
CA PHE A 30 26.22 -10.75 -15.14
C PHE A 30 27.24 -11.26 -14.14
N TRP A 31 27.72 -10.36 -13.28
CA TRP A 31 28.43 -10.71 -12.06
C TRP A 31 27.42 -11.26 -11.06
N CYS A 32 27.19 -12.57 -11.09
CA CYS A 32 26.31 -13.22 -10.12
C CYS A 32 27.14 -13.63 -8.90
N ARG A 33 27.01 -12.88 -7.81
CA ARG A 33 27.60 -13.22 -6.51
C ARG A 33 26.63 -14.16 -5.78
N PRO A 34 27.05 -15.33 -5.30
CA PRO A 34 26.16 -16.24 -4.58
C PRO A 34 26.00 -15.71 -3.15
N CYS A 35 24.80 -15.25 -2.81
CA CYS A 35 24.37 -15.14 -1.42
C CYS A 35 23.00 -15.77 -1.28
N GLU A 36 22.93 -16.69 -0.34
CA GLU A 36 21.78 -17.45 0.11
C GLU A 36 20.61 -16.53 0.46
N GLY A 37 19.41 -16.92 0.02
CA GLY A 37 18.17 -16.27 0.43
C GLY A 37 17.18 -16.21 -0.72
N GLN A 38 16.10 -16.97 -0.60
CA GLN A 38 14.90 -16.74 -1.41
C GLN A 38 14.37 -15.33 -1.13
N PHE A 39 14.85 -14.34 -1.89
CA PHE A 39 14.13 -13.09 -2.06
C PHE A 39 12.90 -13.40 -2.92
N SER A 40 11.82 -13.83 -2.27
CA SER A 40 10.49 -13.75 -2.86
C SER A 40 10.21 -12.27 -3.09
N CYS A 41 10.48 -11.78 -4.30
CA CYS A 41 9.88 -10.55 -4.79
C CYS A 41 8.37 -10.78 -4.84
N LYS A 42 7.67 -10.50 -3.73
CA LYS A 42 6.21 -10.47 -3.70
C LYS A 42 5.80 -9.30 -4.59
N THR A 43 5.51 -9.58 -5.85
CA THR A 43 4.72 -8.67 -6.68
C THR A 43 3.46 -8.32 -5.89
N MET A 44 3.32 -7.07 -5.47
CA MET A 44 2.14 -6.60 -4.74
C MET A 44 0.93 -6.74 -5.66
N GLU A 45 0.15 -7.79 -5.47
CA GLU A 45 -1.16 -7.94 -6.09
C GLU A 45 -2.06 -6.82 -5.56
N LEU A 46 -2.38 -5.86 -6.42
CA LEU A 46 -3.36 -4.82 -6.13
C LEU A 46 -4.73 -5.29 -6.60
N VAL A 47 -5.70 -5.28 -5.70
CA VAL A 47 -7.11 -5.51 -6.01
C VAL A 47 -7.89 -4.22 -5.81
N LYS A 48 -9.03 -4.12 -6.49
CA LYS A 48 -9.95 -2.99 -6.35
C LYS A 48 -10.87 -3.22 -5.16
N HIS A 49 -10.86 -2.30 -4.20
CA HIS A 49 -11.84 -2.22 -3.13
C HIS A 49 -12.79 -1.06 -3.40
N SER A 50 -14.09 -1.31 -3.34
CA SER A 50 -15.12 -0.26 -3.31
C SER A 50 -15.46 0.09 -1.87
N GLY A 51 -15.90 1.32 -1.61
CA GLY A 51 -16.31 1.73 -0.28
C GLY A 51 -17.20 2.96 -0.26
N SER A 52 -17.76 3.27 0.91
CA SER A 52 -18.61 4.43 1.13
C SER A 52 -18.49 5.04 2.52
N CYS A 53 -19.08 6.23 2.68
CA CYS A 53 -19.55 6.64 4.01
C CYS A 53 -20.80 5.85 4.40
N HIS A 54 -21.22 5.97 5.67
CA HIS A 54 -22.38 5.22 6.18
C HIS A 54 -23.68 5.50 5.41
N CYS A 55 -23.95 6.75 5.05
CA CYS A 55 -25.16 7.11 4.31
C CYS A 55 -25.08 6.88 2.79
N GLY A 56 -23.95 6.39 2.27
CA GLY A 56 -23.75 6.16 0.83
C GLY A 56 -23.54 7.42 -0.02
N ALA A 57 -23.73 8.62 0.53
CA ALA A 57 -23.58 9.89 -0.18
C ALA A 57 -22.17 10.13 -0.73
N VAL A 58 -21.15 9.47 -0.18
CA VAL A 58 -19.76 9.46 -0.65
C VAL A 58 -19.40 8.03 -1.05
N ARG A 59 -18.92 7.84 -2.28
CA ARG A 59 -18.41 6.54 -2.79
C ARG A 59 -17.03 6.70 -3.39
N PHE A 60 -16.20 5.69 -3.23
CA PHE A 60 -14.84 5.68 -3.73
C PHE A 60 -14.39 4.27 -4.11
N GLU A 61 -13.32 4.22 -4.88
CA GLU A 61 -12.55 3.01 -5.17
C GLU A 61 -11.10 3.22 -4.74
N VAL A 62 -10.47 2.15 -4.26
CA VAL A 62 -9.07 2.13 -3.88
C VAL A 62 -8.40 0.85 -4.36
N TRP A 63 -7.17 0.95 -4.87
CA TRP A 63 -6.35 -0.17 -5.30
C TRP A 63 -5.27 -0.45 -4.25
N SER A 64 -5.40 -1.56 -3.53
CA SER A 64 -4.48 -1.98 -2.47
C SER A 64 -4.35 -3.49 -2.41
N SER A 65 -3.43 -4.00 -1.58
CA SER A 65 -3.36 -5.43 -1.30
C SER A 65 -4.67 -5.92 -0.67
N PRO A 66 -5.15 -7.14 -0.98
CA PRO A 66 -6.25 -7.75 -0.23
C PRO A 66 -5.89 -8.03 1.24
N ASP A 67 -4.59 -8.07 1.59
CA ASP A 67 -4.11 -8.15 2.97
C ASP A 67 -3.75 -6.74 3.47
N LEU A 68 -4.67 -6.11 4.19
CA LEU A 68 -4.53 -4.72 4.60
C LEU A 68 -3.59 -4.59 5.82
N HIS A 69 -2.58 -3.73 5.68
CA HIS A 69 -1.78 -3.27 6.81
C HIS A 69 -2.34 -1.95 7.34
N VAL A 70 -2.93 -2.00 8.54
CA VAL A 70 -3.74 -0.93 9.12
C VAL A 70 -3.04 -0.35 10.35
N PHE A 71 -2.93 0.98 10.40
CA PHE A 71 -2.39 1.70 11.54
C PHE A 71 -3.50 2.13 12.50
N HIS A 72 -3.28 1.85 13.79
CA HIS A 72 -4.07 2.33 14.90
C HIS A 72 -3.27 3.37 15.69
N CYS A 73 -3.54 4.64 15.40
CA CYS A 73 -2.86 5.77 16.02
C CYS A 73 -3.57 6.23 17.31
N ASN A 74 -2.80 6.50 18.37
CA ASN A 74 -3.33 6.94 19.66
C ASN A 74 -3.34 8.47 19.89
N CYS A 75 -3.05 9.32 18.90
CA CYS A 75 -3.13 10.76 19.11
C CYS A 75 -4.57 11.21 19.45
N SER A 76 -4.71 12.37 20.07
CA SER A 76 -5.98 12.84 20.65
C SER A 76 -7.20 12.76 19.70
N ILE A 77 -7.03 13.13 18.42
CA ILE A 77 -8.11 13.04 17.43
C ILE A 77 -8.37 11.60 16.96
N CYS A 78 -7.31 10.80 16.77
CA CYS A 78 -7.43 9.41 16.30
C CYS A 78 -8.09 8.53 17.36
N THR A 79 -7.73 8.73 18.64
CA THR A 79 -8.38 8.06 19.77
C THR A 79 -9.87 8.39 19.85
N LYS A 80 -10.25 9.67 19.70
CA LYS A 80 -11.68 10.07 19.70
C LYS A 80 -12.47 9.52 18.52
N LYS A 81 -11.83 9.36 17.35
CA LYS A 81 -12.45 8.83 16.13
C LYS A 81 -12.41 7.31 16.01
N GLN A 82 -11.63 6.63 16.85
CA GLN A 82 -11.22 5.23 16.62
C GLN A 82 -10.63 5.04 15.21
N ASN A 83 -9.73 5.95 14.82
CA ASN A 83 -9.21 6.00 13.45
C ASN A 83 -8.22 4.87 13.18
N HIS A 84 -8.69 3.84 12.48
CA HIS A 84 -7.89 2.78 11.87
C HIS A 84 -7.82 3.06 10.38
N HIS A 85 -6.61 3.06 9.80
CA HIS A 85 -6.46 3.31 8.37
C HIS A 85 -5.26 2.60 7.77
N PHE A 86 -5.36 2.22 6.50
CA PHE A 86 -4.23 1.83 5.66
C PHE A 86 -3.91 2.98 4.70
N ILE A 87 -2.66 3.06 4.22
CA ILE A 87 -2.20 4.15 3.37
C ILE A 87 -2.09 3.65 1.92
N VAL A 88 -2.53 4.49 0.98
CA VAL A 88 -2.37 4.27 -0.46
C VAL A 88 -1.83 5.52 -1.16
N PRO A 89 -1.09 5.35 -2.27
CA PRO A 89 -0.76 6.46 -3.17
C PRO A 89 -2.02 7.14 -3.72
N LYS A 90 -1.94 8.43 -4.01
CA LYS A 90 -3.07 9.19 -4.60
C LYS A 90 -3.56 8.57 -5.92
N ASN A 91 -2.66 8.02 -6.73
CA ASN A 91 -3.03 7.38 -8.01
C ASN A 91 -3.80 6.07 -7.84
N ASN A 92 -3.77 5.48 -6.63
CA ASN A 92 -4.50 4.27 -6.28
C ASN A 92 -5.84 4.59 -5.62
N PHE A 93 -6.31 5.83 -5.67
CA PHE A 93 -7.58 6.24 -5.08
C PHE A 93 -8.42 7.03 -6.08
N LYS A 94 -9.71 6.72 -6.14
CA LYS A 94 -10.67 7.42 -6.99
C LYS A 94 -11.95 7.72 -6.22
N LEU A 95 -12.27 9.01 -6.07
CA LEU A 95 -13.58 9.43 -5.59
C LEU A 95 -14.60 9.27 -6.72
N LEU A 96 -15.65 8.48 -6.50
CA LEU A 96 -16.71 8.24 -7.48
C LEU A 96 -17.86 9.23 -7.35
N GLN A 97 -18.27 9.57 -6.12
CA GLN A 97 -19.36 10.51 -5.88
C GLN A 97 -19.24 11.21 -4.51
N GLY A 98 -19.99 12.30 -4.34
CA GLY A 98 -20.19 12.94 -3.04
C GLY A 98 -19.16 13.98 -2.66
N LYS A 99 -18.44 14.58 -3.62
CA LYS A 99 -17.42 15.61 -3.35
C LYS A 99 -18.01 16.79 -2.59
N GLU A 100 -19.23 17.16 -2.92
CA GLU A 100 -20.04 18.19 -2.27
C GLU A 100 -20.49 17.83 -0.85
N ASN A 101 -20.52 16.53 -0.53
CA ASN A 101 -20.87 16.01 0.80
C ASN A 101 -19.66 15.84 1.73
N LEU A 102 -18.46 16.20 1.26
CA LEU A 102 -17.25 16.17 2.06
C LEU A 102 -17.02 17.52 2.74
N THR A 103 -16.61 17.47 3.99
CA THR A 103 -16.03 18.61 4.72
C THR A 103 -14.70 18.20 5.31
N THR A 104 -13.84 19.17 5.63
CA THR A 104 -12.48 18.89 6.11
C THR A 104 -12.20 19.69 7.39
N TYR A 105 -11.66 18.98 8.38
CA TYR A 105 -11.15 19.56 9.61
C TYR A 105 -9.62 19.46 9.63
N THR A 106 -8.95 20.56 10.01
CA THR A 106 -7.48 20.64 10.17
C THR A 106 -7.15 21.35 11.46
N PHE A 107 -6.07 20.95 12.12
CA PHE A 107 -5.59 21.56 13.36
C PHE A 107 -4.07 21.36 13.49
N ASN A 108 -3.48 21.94 14.54
CA ASN A 108 -2.04 21.85 14.82
C ASN A 108 -1.19 22.34 13.63
N THR A 109 -0.48 21.45 12.93
CA THR A 109 0.35 21.81 11.76
C THR A 109 -0.48 22.04 10.49
N HIS A 110 -1.78 21.77 10.52
CA HIS A 110 -2.68 21.80 9.35
C HIS A 110 -2.28 20.87 8.18
N ALA A 111 -1.27 20.01 8.39
CA ALA A 111 -0.79 19.07 7.37
C ALA A 111 -1.76 17.90 7.16
N ALA A 112 -2.33 17.35 8.23
CA ALA A 112 -3.38 16.34 8.13
C ALA A 112 -4.71 17.00 7.76
N LYS A 113 -5.36 16.49 6.72
CA LYS A 113 -6.70 16.91 6.29
C LYS A 113 -7.70 15.83 6.66
N HIS A 114 -8.38 16.00 7.79
CA HIS A 114 -9.40 15.07 8.24
C HIS A 114 -10.71 15.30 7.48
N THR A 115 -10.84 14.65 6.32
CA THR A 115 -11.99 14.77 5.43
C THR A 115 -13.08 13.76 5.79
N PHE A 116 -14.32 14.19 6.00
CA PHE A 116 -15.42 13.30 6.38
C PHE A 116 -16.74 13.73 5.76
N CYS A 117 -17.71 12.82 5.73
CA CYS A 117 -19.04 13.09 5.21
C CYS A 117 -19.79 14.05 6.14
N LYS A 118 -20.20 15.22 5.65
CA LYS A 118 -20.95 16.21 6.42
C LYS A 118 -22.37 15.76 6.79
N ASN A 119 -22.91 14.74 6.11
CA ASN A 119 -24.25 14.22 6.33
C ASN A 119 -24.30 13.18 7.46
N CYS A 120 -23.32 12.26 7.53
CA CYS A 120 -23.31 11.17 8.51
C CYS A 120 -22.11 11.17 9.47
N GLY A 121 -21.16 12.10 9.32
CA GLY A 121 -19.98 12.23 10.18
C GLY A 121 -18.86 11.21 9.90
N VAL A 122 -19.09 10.20 9.06
CA VAL A 122 -18.10 9.13 8.81
C VAL A 122 -16.90 9.63 8.00
N GLN A 123 -15.71 9.30 8.49
CA GLN A 123 -14.42 9.55 7.83
C GLN A 123 -13.98 8.30 7.06
N SER A 124 -14.46 8.12 5.84
CA SER A 124 -14.10 6.94 5.04
C SER A 124 -12.66 6.97 4.51
N PHE A 125 -12.13 8.17 4.28
CA PHE A 125 -10.73 8.41 3.90
C PHE A 125 -10.32 9.81 4.32
N TYR A 126 -9.02 10.06 4.43
CA TYR A 126 -8.47 11.37 4.76
C TYR A 126 -7.03 11.51 4.25
N THR A 127 -6.45 12.71 4.29
CA THR A 127 -5.02 12.90 3.98
C THR A 127 -4.22 12.94 5.28
N PRO A 128 -3.38 11.93 5.59
CA PRO A 128 -2.61 11.88 6.82
C PRO A 128 -1.41 12.85 6.80
N ARG A 129 -0.95 13.28 7.99
CA ARG A 129 0.24 14.14 8.15
C ARG A 129 1.51 13.49 7.59
N SER A 130 1.64 12.16 7.71
CA SER A 130 2.81 11.40 7.27
C SER A 130 2.90 11.26 5.75
N ASN A 131 1.75 11.30 5.04
CA ASN A 131 1.64 11.03 3.61
C ASN A 131 0.68 12.06 2.96
N PRO A 132 1.11 13.33 2.82
CA PRO A 132 0.29 14.39 2.22
C PRO A 132 -0.02 14.17 0.73
N ASP A 133 0.73 13.28 0.09
CA ASP A 133 0.68 12.82 -1.29
C ASP A 133 -0.19 11.56 -1.49
N GLY A 134 -0.80 11.04 -0.41
CA GLY A 134 -1.65 9.86 -0.44
C GLY A 134 -2.95 10.01 0.35
N TYR A 135 -3.62 8.88 0.55
CA TYR A 135 -4.83 8.79 1.36
C TYR A 135 -4.70 7.70 2.42
N GLY A 136 -5.15 8.00 3.64
CA GLY A 136 -5.47 7.01 4.66
C GLY A 136 -6.92 6.60 4.50
N VAL A 137 -7.18 5.32 4.23
CA VAL A 137 -8.53 4.77 4.01
C VAL A 137 -8.94 3.93 5.22
N ALA A 138 -10.15 4.15 5.70
CA ALA A 138 -10.71 3.40 6.82
C ALA A 138 -11.20 2.02 6.34
N PRO A 139 -10.66 0.90 6.86
CA PRO A 139 -11.00 -0.44 6.37
C PRO A 139 -12.46 -0.81 6.64
N HIS A 140 -13.06 -0.28 7.70
CA HIS A 140 -14.47 -0.49 8.04
C HIS A 140 -15.46 0.25 7.12
N CYS A 141 -14.97 1.11 6.22
CA CYS A 141 -15.77 1.79 5.19
C CYS A 141 -15.68 1.10 3.82
N LEU A 142 -14.96 -0.03 3.71
CA LEU A 142 -14.91 -0.83 2.50
C LEU A 142 -16.14 -1.75 2.42
N ASP A 143 -16.62 -1.95 1.20
CA ASP A 143 -17.66 -2.92 0.90
C ASP A 143 -17.11 -4.36 1.12
N PRO A 144 -17.93 -5.31 1.57
CA PRO A 144 -17.50 -6.67 1.81
C PRO A 144 -17.04 -7.37 0.52
N GLY A 145 -16.10 -8.32 0.65
CA GLY A 145 -15.73 -9.27 -0.41
C GLY A 145 -14.37 -9.04 -1.08
N SER A 146 -13.73 -7.88 -0.89
CA SER A 146 -12.42 -7.58 -1.48
C SER A 146 -11.24 -7.70 -0.50
N VAL A 147 -11.51 -7.66 0.81
CA VAL A 147 -10.50 -7.77 1.88
C VAL A 147 -10.35 -9.23 2.30
N ARG A 148 -9.12 -9.74 2.31
CA ARG A 148 -8.77 -11.10 2.73
C ARG A 148 -8.32 -11.15 4.19
N SER A 149 -7.47 -10.22 4.60
CA SER A 149 -6.97 -10.15 5.97
C SER A 149 -6.69 -8.71 6.38
N VAL A 150 -6.66 -8.47 7.69
CA VAL A 150 -6.32 -7.17 8.27
C VAL A 150 -5.32 -7.38 9.39
N THR A 151 -4.13 -6.80 9.24
CA THR A 151 -3.10 -6.74 10.29
C THR A 151 -3.07 -5.33 10.85
N VAL A 152 -3.19 -5.18 12.18
CA VAL A 152 -3.22 -3.88 12.85
C VAL A 152 -1.90 -3.60 13.56
N GLU A 153 -1.21 -2.53 13.17
CA GLU A 153 -0.03 -1.99 13.83
C GLU A 153 -0.42 -0.80 14.71
N LYS A 154 0.05 -0.78 15.96
CA LYS A 154 -0.15 0.37 16.85
C LYS A 154 0.89 1.44 16.54
N PHE A 155 0.44 2.69 16.43
CA PHE A 155 1.30 3.85 16.18
C PHE A 155 1.16 4.87 17.31
N CYS A 156 2.28 5.31 17.89
CA CYS A 156 2.29 6.31 18.97
C CYS A 156 2.20 7.74 18.38
N GLY A 157 0.98 8.21 18.15
CA GLY A 157 0.73 9.54 17.62
C GLY A 157 0.89 10.67 18.64
N GLU A 158 0.94 10.38 19.95
CA GLU A 158 1.25 11.37 20.99
C GLU A 158 2.70 11.84 20.90
N LYS A 159 3.62 10.94 20.51
CA LYS A 159 5.03 11.21 20.26
C LYS A 159 5.33 11.02 18.79
N TRP A 160 4.74 11.88 17.96
CA TRP A 160 4.75 11.73 16.51
C TRP A 160 6.17 11.75 15.92
N GLU A 161 7.00 12.69 16.36
CA GLU A 161 8.36 12.89 15.85
C GLU A 161 9.25 11.67 16.12
N GLU A 162 9.23 11.14 17.35
CA GLU A 162 9.95 9.91 17.72
C GLU A 162 9.46 8.70 16.91
N SER A 163 8.13 8.56 16.76
CA SER A 163 7.54 7.44 16.04
C SER A 163 7.87 7.46 14.55
N MET A 164 7.92 8.65 13.93
CA MET A 164 8.29 8.78 12.52
C MET A 164 9.78 8.55 12.24
N GLU A 165 10.64 8.68 13.25
CA GLU A 165 12.05 8.30 13.15
C GLU A 165 12.22 6.78 13.26
N ALA A 166 11.45 6.14 14.16
CA ALA A 166 11.43 4.70 14.33
C ALA A 166 10.83 3.96 13.11
N HIS A 167 9.74 4.49 12.55
CA HIS A 167 9.01 3.88 11.43
C HIS A 167 9.41 4.53 10.09
N LYS A 168 10.55 4.10 9.54
CA LYS A 168 11.10 4.69 8.31
C LYS A 168 10.27 4.43 7.06
N THR A 169 9.49 3.35 7.04
CA THR A 169 8.73 2.89 5.84
C THR A 169 7.37 3.57 5.66
N ILE A 170 6.78 4.19 6.69
CA ILE A 170 5.43 4.79 6.61
C ILE A 170 5.37 5.86 5.52
N ARG A 171 6.43 6.68 5.39
CA ARG A 171 6.52 7.74 4.37
C ARG A 171 6.54 7.20 2.94
N ASP A 172 6.96 5.96 2.75
CA ASP A 172 7.07 5.34 1.43
C ASP A 172 5.76 4.70 0.97
N MET A 173 4.80 4.48 1.87
CA MET A 173 3.52 3.81 1.56
C MET A 173 2.62 4.60 0.60
N SER A 174 2.84 5.91 0.44
CA SER A 174 2.12 6.74 -0.53
C SER A 174 2.88 6.96 -1.83
N LYS A 175 4.13 6.52 -1.92
CA LYS A 175 4.92 6.63 -3.14
C LYS A 175 4.45 5.55 -4.11
N PRO A 176 4.28 5.86 -5.41
CA PRO A 176 3.99 4.85 -6.40
C PRO A 176 5.15 3.85 -6.46
N ASN A 177 4.85 2.55 -6.49
CA ASN A 177 5.85 1.54 -6.85
C ASN A 177 6.22 1.76 -8.32
N GLU A 178 7.49 2.01 -8.59
CA GLU A 178 8.03 2.24 -9.94
C GLU A 178 7.77 1.04 -10.88
N ASP A 179 7.48 -0.14 -10.33
CA ASP A 179 7.21 -1.39 -11.06
C ASP A 179 5.77 -1.53 -11.62
N VAL A 180 4.85 -0.60 -11.35
CA VAL A 180 3.43 -0.72 -11.77
C VAL A 180 3.14 0.00 -13.10
N GLN A 181 4.10 0.72 -13.67
CA GLN A 181 3.95 1.39 -14.97
C GLN A 181 4.35 0.46 -16.12
N GLN A 182 3.52 -0.53 -16.43
CA GLN A 182 3.50 -1.18 -17.75
C GLN A 182 2.22 -2.03 -17.86
N LYS A 183 1.13 -1.40 -18.30
CA LYS A 183 -0.03 -2.01 -18.95
C LYS A 183 -0.89 -0.86 -19.49
N GLU A 184 -0.48 -0.36 -20.64
CA GLU A 184 -1.36 0.35 -21.58
C GLU A 184 -2.42 -0.59 -22.16
#